data_AF-A0A534B5Z2-F1
#
_entry.id   AF-A0A534B5Z2-F1
#
_cell.length_a   1.000
_cell.length_b   1.000
_cell.length_c   1.000
_cell.angle_alpha   90.00
_cell.angle_beta   90.00
_cell.angle_gamma   90.00
#
_symmetry.space_group_name_H-M   'P 1'
#
loop_
_entity.id
_entity.type
_entity.pdbx_description
1 polymer ?
#
loop_
_entity_poly.entity_id
_entity_poly.type
_entity_poly.pdbx_seq_one_letter_code
_entity_poly.pdbx_strand_id
1 'polypeptide(L)'
;ASGNATDIRVSEDPYFLVNMSVWATIESLFEFVYRTSHTAVMVRRRQWFERPTEAYQVLWWVPAGHSPSVSEALDRLEHLRRNGPTAHAFTFSQRYPPPGELGEPADMNPERYCAGGS
;
A
#
# COMPACT_ATOMS: atom_id res chain seq x y z
N ALA A 1 19.61 -6.57 7.87
CA ALA A 1 19.53 -5.27 8.57
C ALA A 1 18.17 -5.18 9.23
N SER A 2 18.14 -4.81 10.51
CA SER A 2 16.95 -4.83 11.38
C SER A 2 16.01 -3.66 11.04
N GLY A 3 14.87 -3.95 10.41
CA GLY A 3 13.81 -2.99 10.08
C GLY A 3 12.95 -2.64 11.30
N ASN A 4 13.54 -2.07 12.35
CA ASN A 4 12.81 -1.63 13.53
C ASN A 4 11.98 -0.38 13.21
N ALA A 5 10.67 -0.57 13.03
CA ALA A 5 9.67 0.44 12.69
C ALA A 5 9.13 1.24 13.89
N THR A 6 9.77 1.17 15.06
CA THR A 6 9.22 1.76 16.30
C THR A 6 9.92 3.02 16.80
N ASP A 7 11.01 3.47 16.15
CA ASP A 7 11.84 4.56 16.68
C ASP A 7 11.75 5.88 15.89
N ILE A 8 10.85 5.94 14.90
CA ILE A 8 10.57 7.18 14.15
C ILE A 8 9.30 7.78 14.75
N ARG A 9 9.39 8.99 15.32
CA ARG A 9 8.20 9.79 15.66
C ARG A 9 7.57 10.29 14.35
N VAL A 10 6.76 9.45 13.71
CA VAL A 10 6.16 9.72 12.40
C VAL A 10 4.92 10.65 12.50
N SER A 11 4.31 10.74 13.68
CA SER A 11 3.11 11.55 13.94
C SER A 11 3.03 11.89 15.44
N GLU A 12 2.35 12.99 15.78
CA GLU A 12 1.97 13.31 17.17
C GLU A 12 0.81 12.43 17.66
N ASP A 13 0.14 11.70 16.76
CA ASP A 13 -0.92 10.76 17.09
C ASP A 13 -0.34 9.44 17.63
N PRO A 14 -0.59 9.09 18.90
CA PRO A 14 -0.08 7.87 19.52
C PRO A 14 -0.64 6.57 18.90
N TYR A 15 -1.65 6.65 18.04
CA TYR A 15 -2.23 5.51 17.31
C TYR A 15 -1.74 5.38 15.86
N PHE A 16 -0.87 6.28 15.40
CA PHE A 16 -0.35 6.23 14.04
C PHE A 16 0.73 5.16 13.90
N LEU A 17 0.36 4.04 13.25
CA LEU A 17 1.27 2.93 12.96
C LEU A 17 1.60 2.89 11.47
N VAL A 18 2.90 2.91 11.14
CA VAL A 18 3.39 2.71 9.77
C VAL A 18 3.86 1.28 9.59
N ASN A 19 3.33 0.62 8.56
CA ASN A 19 3.87 -0.64 8.06
C ASN A 19 4.41 -0.42 6.65
N MET A 20 5.68 -0.76 6.44
CA MET A 20 6.36 -0.58 5.15
C MET A 20 7.16 -1.84 4.83
N SER A 21 7.03 -2.32 3.59
CA SER A 21 7.74 -3.49 3.08
C SER A 21 8.01 -3.31 1.58
N VAL A 22 9.12 -3.89 1.10
CA VAL A 22 9.51 -3.87 -0.31
C VAL A 22 9.36 -5.28 -0.88
N TRP A 23 8.82 -5.37 -2.09
CA TRP A 23 8.50 -6.64 -2.75
C TRP A 23 9.07 -6.66 -4.17
N ALA A 24 9.44 -7.85 -4.64
CA ALA A 24 10.00 -8.02 -5.99
C ALA A 24 8.94 -7.81 -7.09
N THR A 25 7.69 -8.18 -6.83
CA THR A 25 6.57 -8.04 -7.78
C THR A 25 5.31 -7.60 -7.06
N ILE A 26 4.43 -6.92 -7.80
CA ILE A 26 3.13 -6.49 -7.27
C ILE A 26 2.21 -7.69 -7.04
N GLU A 27 2.35 -8.75 -7.84
CA GLU A 27 1.58 -9.99 -7.72
C GLU A 27 1.89 -10.69 -6.39
N SER A 28 3.17 -10.87 -6.04
CA SER A 28 3.54 -11.52 -4.77
C SER A 28 3.07 -10.72 -3.56
N LEU A 29 3.14 -9.39 -3.64
CA LEU A 29 2.58 -8.52 -2.62
C LEU A 29 1.04 -8.64 -2.53
N PHE A 30 0.34 -8.64 -3.67
CA PHE A 30 -1.11 -8.78 -3.71
C PHE A 30 -1.56 -10.12 -3.11
N GLU A 31 -0.89 -11.22 -3.45
CA GLU A 31 -1.16 -12.53 -2.86
C GLU A 31 -0.93 -12.55 -1.36
N PHE A 32 0.16 -11.92 -0.89
CA PHE A 32 0.42 -11.79 0.54
C PHE A 32 -0.73 -11.06 1.27
N VAL A 33 -1.19 -9.93 0.73
CA VAL A 33 -2.24 -9.09 1.34
C VAL A 33 -3.62 -9.77 1.30
N TYR A 34 -3.98 -10.41 0.19
CA TYR A 34 -5.36 -10.84 -0.08
C TYR A 34 -5.60 -12.36 -0.09
N ARG A 35 -4.55 -13.20 -0.16
CA ARG A 35 -4.70 -14.68 -0.26
C ARG A 35 -4.12 -15.46 0.92
N THR A 36 -3.37 -14.82 1.83
CA THR A 36 -2.90 -15.48 3.06
C THR A 36 -3.90 -15.31 4.20
N SER A 37 -3.67 -15.90 5.38
CA SER A 37 -4.50 -15.69 6.58
C SER A 37 -4.72 -14.20 6.97
N HIS A 38 -4.02 -13.26 6.35
CA HIS A 38 -4.31 -11.82 6.37
C HIS A 38 -5.66 -11.42 5.75
N THR A 39 -6.28 -12.24 4.89
CA THR A 39 -7.62 -11.95 4.34
C THR A 39 -8.66 -11.84 5.45
N ALA A 40 -8.56 -12.67 6.50
CA ALA A 40 -9.44 -12.58 7.67
C ALA A 40 -9.25 -11.26 8.46
N VAL A 41 -8.04 -10.71 8.46
CA VAL A 41 -7.72 -9.39 9.05
C VAL A 41 -8.26 -8.27 8.16
N MET A 42 -8.19 -8.40 6.83
CA MET A 42 -8.75 -7.43 5.87
C MET A 42 -10.28 -7.40 5.89
N VAL A 43 -10.95 -8.55 6.03
CA VAL A 43 -12.41 -8.63 6.20
C VAL A 43 -12.86 -7.99 7.52
N ARG A 44 -12.11 -8.21 8.62
CA ARG A 44 -12.36 -7.57 9.93
C ARG A 44 -11.93 -6.10 9.98
N ARG A 45 -11.14 -5.63 9.01
CA ARG A 45 -10.67 -4.24 8.94
C ARG A 45 -11.82 -3.23 8.86
N ARG A 46 -12.93 -3.58 8.21
CA ARG A 46 -14.16 -2.77 8.17
C ARG A 46 -14.87 -2.65 9.54
N GLN A 47 -14.53 -3.50 10.51
CA GLN A 47 -15.11 -3.49 11.85
C GLN A 47 -14.29 -2.65 12.83
N TRP A 48 -12.98 -2.45 12.58
CA TRP A 48 -12.05 -1.79 13.50
C TRP A 48 -11.53 -0.45 12.96
N PHE A 49 -11.68 -0.19 11.67
CA PHE A 49 -11.43 1.10 11.05
C PHE A 49 -12.75 1.64 10.50
N GLU A 50 -13.13 2.85 10.93
CA GLU A 50 -14.09 3.66 10.17
C GLU A 50 -13.63 3.69 8.70
N ARG A 51 -14.57 3.68 7.74
CA ARG A 51 -14.21 3.80 6.32
C ARG A 51 -13.34 5.05 6.19
N PRO A 52 -12.03 4.89 5.94
CA PRO A 52 -11.15 6.04 6.00
C PRO A 52 -11.54 6.94 4.84
N THR A 53 -11.90 8.18 5.17
CA THR A 53 -12.32 9.21 4.21
C THR A 53 -11.21 9.54 3.21
N GLU A 54 -9.96 9.20 3.58
CA GLU A 54 -8.75 9.44 2.80
C GLU A 54 -7.94 8.15 2.60
N ALA A 55 -7.07 8.16 1.58
CA ALA A 55 -6.16 7.04 1.34
C ALA A 55 -5.23 6.82 2.54
N TYR A 56 -5.02 5.55 2.90
CA TYR A 56 -4.15 5.12 4.00
C TYR A 56 -3.08 4.12 3.55
N GLN A 57 -3.15 3.66 2.30
CA GLN A 57 -2.22 2.74 1.67
C GLN A 57 -1.78 3.34 0.35
N VAL A 58 -0.50 3.24 0.06
CA VAL A 58 0.10 3.67 -1.19
C VAL A 58 1.10 2.62 -1.66
N LEU A 59 1.15 2.42 -2.97
CA LEU A 59 2.13 1.60 -3.68
C LEU A 59 2.91 2.51 -4.62
N TRP A 60 4.19 2.24 -4.78
CA TRP A 60 5.05 2.89 -5.75
C TRP A 60 6.21 1.96 -6.12
N TRP A 61 6.79 2.20 -7.29
CA TRP A 61 7.97 1.45 -7.72
C TRP A 61 9.22 1.99 -7.05
N VAL A 62 9.99 1.08 -6.46
CA VAL A 62 11.25 1.38 -5.77
C VAL A 62 12.40 0.99 -6.71
N PRO A 63 13.34 1.89 -7.02
CA PRO A 63 14.53 1.54 -7.80
C PRO A 63 15.34 0.42 -7.15
N ALA A 64 15.93 -0.46 -7.98
CA ALA A 64 16.77 -1.54 -7.47
C ALA A 64 17.94 -0.98 -6.63
N GLY A 65 18.13 -1.54 -5.43
CA GLY A 65 19.15 -1.09 -4.47
C GLY A 65 18.75 0.11 -3.61
N HIS A 66 17.59 0.74 -3.86
CA HIS A 66 17.05 1.78 -3.00
C HIS A 66 16.27 1.18 -1.82
N SER A 67 16.50 1.71 -0.62
CA SER A 67 15.67 1.40 0.54
C SER A 67 14.83 2.64 0.85
N PRO A 68 13.51 2.60 0.62
CA PRO A 68 12.67 3.77 0.83
C PRO A 68 12.62 4.15 2.30
N SER A 69 12.53 5.45 2.56
CA SER A 69 12.35 5.97 3.92
C SER A 69 10.87 6.09 4.26
N VAL A 70 10.56 6.20 5.56
CA VAL A 70 9.19 6.49 6.00
C VAL A 70 8.72 7.86 5.49
N SER A 71 9.59 8.87 5.44
CA SER A 71 9.26 10.18 4.87
C SER A 71 8.82 10.07 3.42
N GLU A 72 9.56 9.28 2.61
CA GLU A 72 9.20 9.05 1.22
C GLU A 72 7.80 8.41 1.12
N ALA A 73 7.49 7.42 1.97
CA ALA A 73 6.18 6.78 1.98
C ALA A 73 5.04 7.75 2.31
N LEU A 74 5.26 8.67 3.28
CA LEU A 74 4.28 9.71 3.62
C LEU A 74 4.07 10.70 2.46
N ASP A 75 5.15 11.11 1.80
CA ASP A 75 5.08 12.00 0.64
C ASP A 75 4.28 11.35 -0.50
N ARG A 76 4.48 10.05 -0.74
CA ARG A 76 3.68 9.30 -1.73
C ARG A 76 2.22 9.20 -1.32
N LEU A 77 1.93 8.94 -0.05
CA LEU A 77 0.57 8.83 0.45
C LEU A 77 -0.16 10.18 0.32
N GLU A 78 0.51 11.27 0.64
CA GLU A 78 -0.04 12.62 0.49
C GLU A 78 -0.25 12.98 -0.98
N HIS A 79 0.68 12.61 -1.87
CA HIS A 79 0.48 12.77 -3.31
C HIS A 79 -0.77 12.03 -3.78
N LEU A 80 -0.97 10.78 -3.36
CA LEU A 80 -2.13 9.97 -3.71
C LEU A 80 -3.45 10.61 -3.23
N ARG A 81 -3.47 11.16 -2.01
CA ARG A 81 -4.65 11.86 -1.47
C ARG A 81 -5.02 13.09 -2.29
N ARG A 82 -4.02 13.88 -2.69
CA ARG A 82 -4.22 15.14 -3.41
C ARG A 82 -4.56 14.95 -4.89
N ASN A 83 -3.92 13.98 -5.54
CA ASN A 83 -3.93 13.85 -7.01
C ASN A 83 -4.68 12.61 -7.51
N GLY A 84 -5.08 11.71 -6.61
CA GLY A 84 -5.51 10.37 -6.99
C GLY A 84 -4.35 9.49 -7.50
N PRO A 85 -4.65 8.29 -8.01
CA PRO A 85 -3.62 7.36 -8.46
C PRO A 85 -2.85 7.87 -9.68
N THR A 86 -1.52 7.79 -9.61
CA THR A 86 -0.59 8.09 -10.70
C THR A 86 0.58 7.10 -10.69
N ALA A 87 1.40 7.06 -11.74
CA ALA A 87 2.62 6.23 -11.74
C ALA A 87 3.59 6.58 -10.58
N HIS A 88 3.47 7.78 -10.00
CA HIS A 88 4.27 8.23 -8.86
C HIS A 88 3.74 7.65 -7.53
N ALA A 89 2.44 7.44 -7.39
CA ALA A 89 1.80 6.90 -6.19
C ALA A 89 0.43 6.31 -6.55
N PHE A 90 0.22 5.02 -6.30
CA PHE A 90 -0.96 4.31 -6.75
C PHE A 90 -1.49 3.26 -5.76
N THR A 91 -2.56 2.56 -6.14
CA THR A 91 -3.21 1.51 -5.35
C THR A 91 -3.30 0.21 -6.16
N PHE A 92 -3.71 -0.91 -5.54
CA PHE A 92 -3.98 -2.15 -6.29
C PHE A 92 -5.15 -2.02 -7.28
N SER A 93 -6.09 -1.10 -7.02
CA SER A 93 -7.23 -0.86 -7.90
C SER A 93 -6.86 -0.09 -9.17
N GLN A 94 -5.69 0.54 -9.18
CA GLN A 94 -5.16 1.26 -10.35
C GLN A 94 -3.63 1.18 -10.35
N ARG A 95 -3.08 0.01 -10.66
CA ARG A 95 -1.63 -0.20 -10.74
C ARG A 95 -1.05 0.38 -12.01
N TYR A 96 0.20 0.81 -11.95
CA TYR A 96 0.96 1.30 -13.10
C TYR A 96 2.14 0.37 -13.42
N PRO A 97 2.62 0.30 -14.68
CA PRO A 97 3.84 -0.44 -15.02
C PRO A 97 5.07 0.16 -14.32
N PRO A 98 6.15 -0.64 -14.12
CA PRO A 98 7.40 -0.13 -13.58
C PRO A 98 8.04 0.91 -14.51
N PRO A 99 8.85 1.85 -13.98
CA PRO A 99 9.53 2.83 -14.81
C PRO A 99 10.36 2.18 -15.91
N GLY A 100 10.16 2.64 -17.15
CA GLY A 100 10.83 2.08 -18.33
C GLY A 100 10.01 1.04 -19.09
N GLU A 101 8.89 0.57 -18.52
CA GLU A 101 7.91 -0.24 -19.23
C GLU A 101 6.70 0.62 -19.64
N LEU A 102 6.21 0.39 -20.87
CA LEU A 102 5.00 1.02 -21.37
C LEU A 102 3.80 0.11 -21.08
N GLY A 103 2.72 0.71 -20.60
CA GLY A 103 1.48 -0.01 -20.30
C GLY A 103 0.42 0.90 -19.70
N GLU A 104 -0.84 0.52 -19.91
CA GLU A 104 -1.98 1.22 -19.33
C GLU A 104 -2.16 0.84 -17.86
N PRO A 105 -2.77 1.71 -17.03
CA PRO A 105 -3.13 1.35 -15.67
C PRO A 105 -4.07 0.14 -15.65
N ALA A 106 -3.90 -0.74 -14.67
CA ALA A 106 -4.70 -1.95 -14.53
C ALA A 106 -5.32 -2.07 -13.14
N ASP A 107 -6.52 -2.64 -13.07
CA ASP A 107 -7.20 -2.94 -11.81
C ASP A 107 -6.96 -4.41 -11.43
N MET A 108 -6.37 -4.67 -10.25
CA MET A 108 -6.21 -6.02 -9.70
C MET A 108 -7.45 -6.54 -8.97
N ASN A 109 -8.50 -5.73 -8.89
CA ASN A 109 -9.79 -5.98 -8.26
C ASN A 109 -9.66 -6.51 -6.81
N PRO A 110 -9.05 -5.72 -5.89
CA PRO A 110 -8.89 -6.11 -4.49
C PRO A 110 -10.22 -6.35 -3.76
N GLU A 111 -11.29 -5.65 -4.18
CA GLU A 111 -12.61 -5.75 -3.55
C GLU A 111 -13.21 -7.16 -3.60
N ARG A 112 -12.91 -7.94 -4.66
CA ARG A 112 -13.31 -9.36 -4.74
C ARG A 112 -12.80 -10.22 -3.59
N TYR A 113 -11.68 -9.84 -2.99
CA TYR A 113 -11.07 -10.59 -1.88
C TYR A 113 -11.44 -10.02 -0.50
N CYS A 114 -11.93 -8.77 -0.45
CA CYS A 114 -12.46 -8.13 0.76
C CYS A 114 -13.94 -8.48 1.00
N ALA A 115 -14.72 -8.66 -0.05
CA ALA A 115 -16.09 -9.17 0.02
C ALA A 115 -16.01 -10.70 0.19
N GLY A 116 -16.01 -11.18 1.43
CA GLY A 116 -15.87 -12.61 1.72
C GLY A 116 -16.83 -13.47 0.91
N GLY A 117 -16.27 -14.37 0.09
CA GLY A 117 -16.94 -15.52 -0.52
C GLY A 117 -17.88 -15.20 -1.69
N SER A 118 -17.68 -15.91 -2.80
CA SER A 118 -18.80 -16.65 -3.39
C SER A 118 -18.65 -18.10 -2.98
#